data_AF-A0A1Z4JEA3-F1
#
_entry.id   AF-A0A1Z4JEA3-F1
#
_cell.length_a   1.000
_cell.length_b   1.000
_cell.length_c   1.000
_cell.angle_alpha   90.00
_cell.angle_beta   90.00
_cell.angle_gamma   90.00
#
_symmetry.space_group_name_H-M   'P 1'
#
loop_
_entity.id
_entity.type
_entity.pdbx_description
1 polymer ?
#
loop_
_entity_poly.entity_id
_entity_poly.type
_entity_poly.pdbx_seq_one_letter_code
_entity_poly.pdbx_strand_id
1 'polypeptide(L)' 'MSLVPGTAVRLPDGREGVVIPASIWFRDRVLVKVKGGRKSWFKASDCIPTSSVA' A
#
# COMPACT_ATOMS: atom_id res chain seq x y z
N MET A 1 13.54 1.87 2.30
CA MET A 1 12.21 2.49 2.09
C MET A 1 11.25 1.89 3.10
N SER A 2 10.54 2.72 3.86
CA SER A 2 9.50 2.25 4.79
C SER A 2 8.13 2.63 4.23
N LEU A 3 7.24 1.66 4.08
CA LEU A 3 5.85 1.89 3.69
C LEU A 3 5.05 2.18 4.95
N VAL A 4 4.67 3.43 5.14
CA VAL A 4 3.89 3.87 6.29
C VAL A 4 2.44 4.11 5.88
N PRO A 5 1.46 4.03 6.81
CA PRO A 5 0.11 4.47 6.52
C PRO A 5 0.08 5.87 5.92
N GLY A 6 -0.68 6.05 4.84
CA GLY A 6 -0.74 7.28 4.05
C GLY A 6 0.17 7.29 2.81
N THR A 7 1.12 6.36 2.70
CA THR A 7 1.95 6.26 1.50
C THR A 7 1.13 5.80 0.30
N ALA A 8 1.16 6.60 -0.79
CA ALA A 8 0.65 6.18 -2.09
C ALA A 8 1.60 5.16 -2.72
N VAL A 9 1.05 4.06 -3.21
CA VAL A 9 1.81 2.96 -3.80
C VAL A 9 1.20 2.51 -5.11
N ARG A 10 2.07 2.16 -6.05
CA ARG A 10 1.73 1.38 -7.24
C ARG A 10 1.87 -0.10 -6.91
N LEU A 11 0.83 -0.85 -7.22
CA LEU A 11 0.68 -2.27 -6.99
C LEU A 11 1.23 -3.08 -8.18
N PRO A 12 1.53 -4.38 -7.98
CA PRO A 12 2.11 -5.22 -9.04
C PRO A 12 1.20 -5.41 -10.26
N ASP A 13 -0.10 -5.18 -10.12
CA ASP A 13 -1.07 -5.20 -11.21
C ASP A 13 -1.20 -3.85 -11.95
N GLY A 14 -0.32 -2.89 -11.63
CA GLY A 14 -0.32 -1.55 -12.22
C GLY A 14 -1.35 -0.59 -11.60
N ARG A 15 -2.18 -1.05 -10.65
CA ARG A 15 -3.13 -0.16 -9.96
C ARG A 15 -2.45 0.69 -8.91
N GLU A 16 -3.10 1.78 -8.56
CA GLU A 16 -2.68 2.62 -7.44
C GLU A 16 -3.54 2.38 -6.21
N GLY A 17 -2.91 2.52 -5.05
CA GLY A 17 -3.57 2.46 -3.76
C GLY A 17 -2.82 3.24 -2.71
N VAL A 18 -3.40 3.29 -1.52
CA VAL A 18 -2.80 3.96 -0.36
C VAL A 18 -2.67 2.95 0.77
N VAL A 19 -1.50 2.90 1.39
CA VAL A 19 -1.27 2.09 2.58
C VAL A 19 -2.14 2.63 3.71
N ILE A 20 -2.90 1.76 4.36
CA ILE A 20 -3.80 2.12 5.46
C ILE A 20 -3.38 1.38 6.73
N PRO A 21 -3.71 1.92 7.93
CA PRO A 21 -3.49 1.19 9.16
C PRO A 21 -4.33 -0.08 9.17
N ALA A 22 -3.79 -1.13 9.81
CA ALA A 22 -4.46 -2.39 10.00
C ALA A 22 -4.35 -2.81 11.47
N SER A 23 -5.41 -3.38 12.03
CA SER A 23 -5.43 -3.87 13.41
C SER A 23 -4.54 -5.11 13.63
N ILE A 24 -4.16 -5.78 12.54
CA ILE A 24 -3.30 -6.97 12.55
C ILE A 24 -2.03 -6.60 11.80
N TRP A 25 -0.87 -6.83 12.42
CA TRP A 25 0.42 -6.55 11.82
C TRP A 25 1.03 -7.80 11.19
N PHE A 26 1.49 -7.67 9.96
CA PHE A 26 2.22 -8.72 9.25
C PHE A 26 3.58 -8.17 8.86
N ARG A 27 4.64 -8.90 9.21
CA ARG A 27 6.04 -8.44 9.08
C ARG A 27 6.40 -7.91 7.69
N ASP A 28 5.92 -8.58 6.64
CA ASP A 28 6.26 -8.27 5.25
C ASP A 28 5.05 -7.87 4.39
N ARG A 29 3.91 -7.53 5.03
CA ARG A 29 2.71 -7.14 4.30
C ARG A 29 2.12 -5.84 4.78
N VAL A 30 1.59 -5.08 3.83
CA VAL A 30 0.88 -3.83 4.07
C VAL A 30 -0.56 -3.97 3.59
N LEU A 31 -1.48 -3.37 4.33
CA LEU A 31 -2.87 -3.28 3.92
C LEU A 31 -3.01 -2.06 3.01
N VAL A 32 -3.44 -2.28 1.78
CA VAL A 32 -3.60 -1.21 0.79
C VAL A 32 -5.08 -1.06 0.46
N LYS A 33 -5.55 0.19 0.43
CA LYS A 33 -6.87 0.55 -0.12
C LYS A 33 -6.67 0.97 -1.57
N VAL A 34 -7.23 0.21 -2.51
CA VAL A 34 -7.18 0.52 -3.95
C VAL A 34 -8.29 1.48 -4.36
N LYS A 35 -8.12 2.13 -5.51
CA LYS A 35 -9.16 2.96 -6.15
C LYS A 35 -10.41 2.11 -6.37
N GLY A 36 -11.52 2.50 -5.72
CA GLY A 36 -12.76 1.71 -5.61
C GLY A 36 -13.08 1.21 -4.20
N GLY A 37 -12.22 1.50 -3.21
CA GLY A 37 -12.52 1.27 -1.79
C GLY A 37 -12.23 -0.15 -1.28
N ARG A 38 -11.89 -1.08 -2.17
CA ARG A 38 -11.44 -2.43 -1.82
C ARG A 38 -10.12 -2.37 -1.04
N LYS A 39 -10.05 -3.15 0.04
CA LYS A 39 -8.84 -3.31 0.86
C LYS A 39 -8.24 -4.68 0.59
N SER A 40 -6.93 -4.75 0.40
CA SER A 40 -6.23 -6.01 0.19
C SER A 40 -4.81 -5.95 0.74
N TRP A 41 -4.31 -7.11 1.16
CA TRP A 41 -2.95 -7.25 1.65
C TRP A 41 -1.99 -7.48 0.48
N PHE A 42 -0.87 -6.76 0.50
CA PHE A 42 0.20 -6.91 -0.48
C PHE A 42 1.54 -7.05 0.23
N LYS A 43 2.49 -7.72 -0.40
CA LYS A 43 3.86 -7.73 0.13
C LYS A 43 4.43 -6.32 0.02
N ALA A 44 5.11 -5.87 1.07
CA ALA A 44 5.75 -4.57 1.08
C ALA A 44 6.77 -4.41 -0.07
N SER A 45 7.44 -5.50 -0.46
CA SER A 45 8.39 -5.54 -1.59
C SER A 45 7.75 -5.28 -2.95
N ASP A 46 6.46 -5.61 -3.10
CA ASP A 46 5.76 -5.55 -4.39
C ASP A 46 5.07 -4.18 -4.58
N CYS A 47 5.02 -3.37 -3.52
CA CYS A 47 4.44 -2.04 -3.52
C CYS A 47 5.53 -1.00 -3.80
N ILE A 48 5.40 -0.29 -4.92
CA ILE A 48 6.33 0.77 -5.30
C ILE A 48 5.76 2.10 -4.81
N PRO A 49 6.42 2.83 -3.89
CA PRO A 49 5.97 4.15 -3.48
C PRO A 49 5.87 5.06 -4.71
N THR A 50 4.69 5.61 -4.96
CA THR A 50 4.56 6.69 -5.94
C THR A 50 4.82 7.98 -5.17
N SER A 51 5.84 8.72 -5.59
CA SER A 51 6.13 10.05 -5.07
C SER A 51 5.01 10.99 -5.50
N SER A 52 3.84 10.92 -4.85
CA SER A 52 2.91 12.04 -4.82
C SER A 52 3.53 13.04 -3.85
N VAL A 53 4.56 13.74 -4.32
CA VAL A 53 5.00 14.98 -3.72
C VAL A 53 3.81 15.92 -3.87
N ALA A 54 3.07 16.11 -2.79
CA ALA A 54 2.17 17.23 -2.61
C ALA A 54 3.00 18.39 -2.04
#